data_AF-A0A7V1LT12-F1
#
_entry.id   AF-A0A7V1LT12-F1
#
_cell.length_a   1.000
_cell.length_b   1.000
_cell.length_c   1.000
_cell.angle_alpha   90.00
_cell.angle_beta   90.00
_cell.angle_gamma   90.00
#
_symmetry.space_group_name_H-M   'P 1'
#
loop_
_entity.id
_entity.type
_entity.pdbx_description
1 polymer ?
#
loop_
_entity_poly.entity_id
_entity_poly.type
_entity_poly.pdbx_seq_one_letter_code
_entity_poly.pdbx_strand_id
1 'polypeptide(L)'
;MIYQKIKVDVMPTDEKILGFSNIWYKEGIENRITKTLPDKTEVFVFPPEYYLAAKFEAHKGRGGNDLRQSHDFEDIIYIMENCTDLFDDIRNANSTVKIYLKVECRNLLNNNNITEGVENALPYGSGEEGAGIILELIQNIAEIE
;
A
#
# COMPACT_ATOMS: atom_id res chain seq x y z
N MET A 1 -12.03 16.13 6.75
CA MET A 1 -13.27 16.42 7.51
C MET A 1 -13.03 16.18 8.99
N ILE A 2 -13.79 16.77 9.92
CA ILE A 2 -13.73 16.42 11.35
C ILE A 2 -15.09 15.85 11.75
N TYR A 3 -15.13 14.62 12.24
CA TYR A 3 -16.32 13.96 12.78
C TYR A 3 -16.03 13.56 14.23
N GLN A 4 -16.84 14.04 15.17
CA GLN A 4 -16.65 13.76 16.61
C GLN A 4 -15.21 14.02 17.12
N LYS A 5 -14.59 15.12 16.68
CA LYS A 5 -13.17 15.49 16.96
C LYS A 5 -12.12 14.56 16.35
N ILE A 6 -12.53 13.57 15.57
CA ILE A 6 -11.65 12.70 14.80
C ILE A 6 -11.51 13.30 13.40
N LYS A 7 -10.27 13.45 12.93
CA LYS A 7 -10.01 13.83 11.54
C LYS A 7 -10.32 12.61 10.67
N VAL A 8 -11.24 12.76 9.73
CA VAL A 8 -11.67 11.70 8.82
C VAL A 8 -11.47 12.17 7.39
N ASP A 9 -11.02 11.25 6.55
CA ASP A 9 -10.99 11.44 5.11
C ASP A 9 -12.18 10.71 4.46
N VAL A 10 -12.72 11.29 3.40
CA VAL A 10 -13.83 10.71 2.65
C VAL A 10 -13.27 10.24 1.31
N MET A 11 -13.18 8.91 1.14
CA MET A 11 -12.66 8.29 -0.07
C MET A 11 -13.82 7.63 -0.84
N PRO A 12 -14.38 8.28 -1.87
CA PRO A 12 -15.49 7.72 -2.62
C PRO A 12 -15.03 6.60 -3.55
N THR A 13 -15.92 5.63 -3.78
CA THR A 13 -15.75 4.61 -4.82
C THR A 13 -16.18 5.06 -6.20
N ASP A 14 -16.90 6.19 -6.30
CA ASP A 14 -17.34 6.77 -7.56
C ASP A 14 -16.57 8.08 -7.82
N GLU A 15 -15.83 8.11 -8.93
CA GLU A 15 -15.09 9.27 -9.43
C GLU A 15 -15.94 10.54 -9.48
N LYS A 16 -17.25 10.39 -9.74
CA LYS A 16 -18.18 11.52 -9.87
C LYS A 16 -18.42 12.26 -8.56
N ILE A 17 -18.04 11.68 -7.41
CA ILE A 17 -18.29 12.28 -6.10
C ILE A 17 -17.24 13.33 -5.75
N LEU A 18 -15.95 13.09 -6.04
CA LEU A 18 -14.85 14.03 -5.72
C LEU A 18 -13.93 14.39 -6.90
N GLY A 19 -14.17 13.86 -8.10
CA GLY A 19 -13.36 14.12 -9.29
C GLY A 19 -12.07 13.31 -9.38
N PHE A 20 -11.89 12.33 -8.49
CA PHE A 20 -10.82 11.33 -8.51
C PHE A 20 -11.33 10.04 -7.87
N SER A 21 -10.92 8.89 -8.38
CA SER A 21 -11.05 7.61 -7.68
C SER A 21 -9.80 6.79 -7.88
N ASN A 22 -9.59 5.85 -6.98
CA ASN A 22 -8.57 4.83 -7.11
C ASN A 22 -9.27 3.54 -7.54
N ILE A 23 -8.76 2.91 -8.60
CA ILE A 23 -9.37 1.70 -9.18
C ILE A 23 -9.50 0.54 -8.17
N TRP A 24 -8.70 0.53 -7.10
CA TRP A 24 -8.69 -0.52 -6.08
C TRP A 24 -9.72 -0.32 -4.98
N TYR A 25 -10.36 0.85 -4.87
CA TYR A 25 -11.33 1.11 -3.81
C TYR A 25 -12.57 0.23 -3.91
N LYS A 26 -13.06 -0.01 -5.13
CA LYS A 26 -14.24 -0.87 -5.32
C LYS A 26 -13.95 -2.30 -4.85
N GLU A 27 -12.90 -2.92 -5.37
CA GLU A 27 -12.55 -4.31 -5.05
C GLU A 27 -12.13 -4.46 -3.59
N GLY A 28 -11.40 -3.49 -3.03
CA GLY A 28 -11.02 -3.52 -1.62
C GLY A 28 -12.20 -3.36 -0.64
N ILE A 29 -13.25 -2.61 -1.00
CA ILE A 29 -14.47 -2.54 -0.18
C ILE A 29 -15.30 -3.82 -0.28
N GLU A 30 -15.34 -4.45 -1.46
CA GLU A 30 -15.97 -5.75 -1.66
C GLU A 30 -15.29 -6.84 -0.80
N ASN A 31 -13.96 -6.75 -0.64
CA ASN A 31 -13.15 -7.70 0.14
C ASN A 31 -12.81 -7.22 1.57
N ARG A 32 -13.50 -6.19 2.09
CA ARG A 32 -13.21 -5.60 3.41
C ARG A 32 -13.16 -6.64 4.53
N ILE A 33 -12.25 -6.42 5.47
CA ILE A 33 -12.07 -7.28 6.64
C ILE A 33 -12.95 -6.76 7.78
N THR A 34 -13.79 -7.60 8.36
CA THR A 34 -14.54 -7.26 9.58
C THR A 34 -13.67 -7.50 10.81
N LYS A 35 -13.54 -6.48 11.67
CA LYS A 35 -12.87 -6.58 12.98
C LYS A 35 -13.87 -6.18 14.07
N THR A 36 -13.86 -6.93 15.17
CA THR A 36 -14.68 -6.62 16.35
C THR A 36 -13.82 -5.90 17.39
N LEU A 37 -14.22 -4.71 17.78
CA LEU A 37 -13.58 -3.92 18.83
C LEU A 37 -13.91 -4.47 20.23
N PRO A 38 -13.17 -4.09 21.29
CA PRO A 38 -13.40 -4.59 22.65
C PRO A 38 -14.81 -4.34 23.21
N ASP A 39 -15.49 -3.29 22.72
CA ASP A 39 -16.88 -2.95 23.06
C ASP A 39 -17.92 -3.71 22.21
N LYS A 40 -17.46 -4.65 21.37
CA LYS A 40 -18.23 -5.46 20.41
C LYS A 40 -18.71 -4.71 19.17
N THR A 41 -18.28 -3.46 18.97
CA THR A 41 -18.55 -2.75 17.73
C THR A 41 -17.82 -3.43 16.58
N GLU A 42 -18.53 -3.74 15.50
CA GLU A 42 -17.91 -4.20 14.25
C GLU A 42 -17.45 -3.01 13.42
N VAL A 43 -16.19 -3.05 13.00
CA VAL A 43 -15.61 -2.09 12.06
C VAL A 43 -15.10 -2.82 10.83
N PHE A 44 -15.14 -2.13 9.69
CA PHE A 44 -14.56 -2.62 8.46
C PHE A 44 -13.18 -2.02 8.26
N VAL A 45 -12.22 -2.89 7.93
CA VAL A 45 -10.84 -2.55 7.63
C VAL A 45 -10.61 -2.81 6.14
N PHE A 46 -9.98 -1.85 5.49
CA PHE A 46 -9.58 -2.01 4.10
C PHE A 46 -8.41 -3.00 4.02
N PRO A 47 -8.45 -4.05 3.17
CA PRO A 47 -7.43 -5.08 3.20
C PRO A 47 -6.06 -4.54 2.74
N PRO A 48 -4.96 -5.02 3.33
CA PRO A 48 -3.63 -4.46 3.12
C PRO A 48 -3.15 -4.56 1.67
N GLU A 49 -3.46 -5.65 0.96
CA GLU A 49 -3.11 -5.85 -0.44
C GLU A 49 -3.77 -4.80 -1.36
N TYR A 50 -5.04 -4.46 -1.12
CA TYR A 50 -5.73 -3.42 -1.88
C TYR A 50 -5.27 -2.04 -1.46
N TYR A 51 -4.93 -1.84 -0.18
CA TYR A 51 -4.37 -0.57 0.30
C TYR A 51 -3.02 -0.28 -0.36
N LEU A 52 -2.15 -1.29 -0.41
CA LEU A 52 -0.86 -1.23 -1.07
C LEU A 52 -1.03 -0.90 -2.57
N ALA A 53 -1.94 -1.60 -3.25
CA ALA A 53 -2.22 -1.34 -4.66
C ALA A 53 -2.75 0.08 -4.90
N ALA A 54 -3.59 0.58 -3.99
CA ALA A 54 -4.07 1.95 -4.03
C ALA A 54 -2.93 2.96 -3.90
N LYS A 55 -1.97 2.73 -3.01
CA LYS A 55 -0.79 3.60 -2.87
C LYS A 55 0.12 3.58 -4.09
N PHE A 56 0.32 2.42 -4.71
CA PHE A 56 1.03 2.34 -5.99
C PHE A 56 0.34 3.13 -7.10
N GLU A 57 -0.98 3.06 -7.19
CA GLU A 57 -1.75 3.84 -8.17
C GLU A 57 -1.62 5.35 -7.93
N ALA A 58 -1.72 5.78 -6.66
CA ALA A 58 -1.54 7.18 -6.29
C ALA A 58 -0.10 7.65 -6.61
N HIS A 59 0.92 6.86 -6.27
CA HIS A 59 2.31 7.17 -6.58
C HIS A 59 2.53 7.44 -8.08
N LYS A 60 1.94 6.64 -8.97
CA LYS A 60 2.01 6.88 -10.41
C LYS A 60 1.34 8.18 -10.85
N GLY A 61 0.22 8.53 -10.23
CA GLY A 61 -0.56 9.71 -10.60
C GLY A 61 0.06 11.03 -10.11
N ARG A 62 0.65 11.05 -8.92
CA ARG A 62 1.11 12.28 -8.25
C ARG A 62 2.52 12.23 -7.62
N GLY A 63 3.15 11.07 -7.54
CA GLY A 63 4.40 10.85 -6.80
C GLY A 63 5.68 11.30 -7.51
N GLY A 64 5.62 11.64 -8.80
CA GLY A 64 6.78 12.07 -9.58
C GLY A 64 7.80 10.95 -9.85
N ASN A 65 8.99 11.32 -10.29
CA ASN A 65 10.06 10.36 -10.65
C ASN A 65 11.04 10.07 -9.50
N ASP A 66 10.97 10.84 -8.42
CA ASP A 66 11.88 10.72 -7.27
C ASP A 66 11.13 10.08 -6.09
N LEU A 67 11.47 8.83 -5.76
CA LEU A 67 10.82 8.05 -4.70
C LEU A 67 10.87 8.75 -3.34
N ARG A 68 11.95 9.52 -3.08
CA ARG A 68 12.20 10.23 -1.81
C ARG A 68 11.24 11.41 -1.57
N GLN A 69 10.50 11.82 -2.59
CA GLN A 69 9.56 12.95 -2.51
C GLN A 69 8.10 12.49 -2.52
N SER A 70 7.86 11.18 -2.59
CA SER A 70 6.52 10.62 -2.71
C SER A 70 6.00 10.12 -1.38
N HIS A 71 5.04 10.85 -0.79
CA HIS A 71 4.31 10.38 0.40
C HIS A 71 3.60 9.03 0.17
N ASP A 72 3.15 8.75 -1.05
CA ASP A 72 2.57 7.44 -1.34
C ASP A 72 3.62 6.32 -1.32
N PHE A 73 4.88 6.65 -1.58
CA PHE A 73 5.98 5.69 -1.51
C PHE A 73 6.39 5.45 -0.05
N GLU A 74 6.41 6.50 0.78
CA GLU A 74 6.54 6.36 2.23
C GLU A 74 5.46 5.42 2.79
N ASP A 75 4.20 5.60 2.38
CA ASP A 75 3.10 4.70 2.78
C ASP A 75 3.29 3.25 2.29
N ILE A 76 3.81 3.05 1.07
CA ILE A 76 4.14 1.70 0.54
C ILE A 76 5.15 1.01 1.45
N ILE A 77 6.24 1.69 1.80
CA ILE A 77 7.30 1.16 2.66
C ILE A 77 6.76 0.91 4.07
N TYR A 78 5.95 1.82 4.60
CA TYR A 78 5.32 1.64 5.91
C TYR A 78 4.47 0.38 5.97
N ILE A 79 3.65 0.11 4.96
CA ILE A 79 2.84 -1.12 4.88
C ILE A 79 3.73 -2.35 4.78
N MET A 80 4.75 -2.31 3.91
CA MET A 80 5.68 -3.43 3.71
C MET A 80 6.47 -3.77 4.98
N GLU A 81 6.83 -2.77 5.79
CA GLU A 81 7.56 -2.95 7.04
C GLU A 81 6.66 -3.46 8.18
N ASN A 82 5.41 -2.98 8.24
CA ASN A 82 4.56 -3.18 9.43
C ASN A 82 3.45 -4.23 9.26
N CYS A 83 3.19 -4.72 8.04
CA CYS A 83 2.22 -5.78 7.80
C CYS A 83 2.94 -7.14 7.66
N THR A 84 3.07 -7.87 8.76
CA THR A 84 3.77 -9.17 8.82
C THR A 84 3.25 -10.21 7.83
N ASP A 85 1.94 -10.24 7.58
CA ASP A 85 1.30 -11.25 6.73
C ASP A 85 1.13 -10.77 5.27
N LEU A 86 1.70 -9.62 4.90
CA LEU A 86 1.44 -8.95 3.62
C LEU A 86 1.74 -9.84 2.40
N PHE A 87 2.82 -10.62 2.44
CA PHE A 87 3.15 -11.51 1.33
C PHE A 87 2.08 -12.58 1.13
N ASP A 88 1.58 -13.18 2.22
CA ASP A 88 0.51 -14.19 2.16
C ASP A 88 -0.84 -13.57 1.81
N ASP A 89 -1.13 -12.35 2.28
CA ASP A 89 -2.30 -11.58 1.87
C ASP A 89 -2.31 -11.38 0.35
N ILE A 90 -1.19 -10.93 -0.23
CA ILE A 90 -1.04 -10.77 -1.69
C ILE A 90 -1.10 -12.12 -2.41
N ARG A 91 -0.49 -13.17 -1.85
CA ARG A 91 -0.50 -14.53 -2.43
C ARG A 91 -1.91 -15.10 -2.54
N ASN A 92 -2.77 -14.80 -1.57
CA ASN A 92 -4.14 -15.32 -1.53
C ASN A 92 -5.17 -14.35 -2.12
N ALA A 93 -4.75 -13.14 -2.48
CA ALA A 93 -5.60 -12.13 -3.10
C ALA A 93 -6.12 -12.52 -4.49
N ASN A 94 -7.13 -11.79 -4.95
CA ASN A 94 -7.64 -11.89 -6.31
C ASN A 94 -6.53 -11.67 -7.34
N SER A 95 -6.66 -12.36 -8.49
CA SER A 95 -5.63 -12.36 -9.53
C SER A 95 -5.33 -10.95 -10.06
N THR A 96 -6.33 -10.07 -10.11
CA THR A 96 -6.20 -8.68 -10.58
C THR A 96 -5.20 -7.88 -9.74
N VAL A 97 -5.44 -7.78 -8.43
CA VAL A 97 -4.57 -7.03 -7.50
C VAL A 97 -3.20 -7.69 -7.36
N LYS A 98 -3.14 -9.02 -7.33
CA LYS A 98 -1.88 -9.77 -7.29
C LYS A 98 -0.99 -9.47 -8.49
N ILE A 99 -1.54 -9.57 -9.71
CA ILE A 99 -0.80 -9.30 -10.95
C ILE A 99 -0.35 -7.85 -10.99
N TYR A 100 -1.20 -6.91 -10.55
CA TYR A 100 -0.85 -5.50 -10.48
C TYR A 100 0.35 -5.27 -9.56
N LEU A 101 0.29 -5.72 -8.31
CA LEU A 101 1.38 -5.55 -7.35
C LEU A 101 2.68 -6.22 -7.81
N LYS A 102 2.59 -7.39 -8.44
CA LYS A 102 3.73 -8.06 -9.08
C LYS A 102 4.41 -7.18 -10.13
N VAL A 103 3.63 -6.53 -10.99
CA VAL A 103 4.17 -5.62 -12.02
C VAL A 103 4.78 -4.38 -11.37
N GLU A 104 4.16 -3.81 -10.35
CA GLU A 104 4.69 -2.62 -9.67
C GLU A 104 5.98 -2.89 -8.90
N CYS A 105 6.07 -4.01 -8.20
CA CYS A 105 7.32 -4.42 -7.56
C CYS A 105 8.44 -4.62 -8.59
N ARG A 106 8.16 -5.16 -9.78
CA ARG A 106 9.15 -5.24 -10.87
C ARG A 106 9.58 -3.86 -11.37
N ASN A 107 8.65 -2.91 -11.47
CA ASN A 107 8.97 -1.54 -11.87
C ASN A 107 9.86 -0.86 -10.82
N LEU A 108 9.60 -1.07 -9.53
CA LEU A 108 10.46 -0.59 -8.45
C LEU A 108 11.87 -1.17 -8.52
N LEU A 109 12.01 -2.48 -8.74
CA LEU A 109 13.32 -3.14 -8.86
C LEU A 109 14.14 -2.64 -10.06
N ASN A 110 13.47 -2.15 -11.11
CA ASN A 110 14.12 -1.53 -12.26
C ASN A 110 14.48 -0.05 -12.05
N ASN A 111 14.11 0.54 -10.90
CA ASN A 111 14.46 1.92 -10.57
C ASN A 111 15.85 1.96 -9.94
N ASN A 112 16.79 2.67 -10.58
CA ASN A 112 18.17 2.79 -10.10
C ASN A 112 18.30 3.39 -8.69
N ASN A 113 17.28 4.13 -8.23
CA ASN A 113 17.27 4.78 -6.92
C ASN A 113 16.45 4.01 -5.89
N ILE A 114 16.08 2.75 -6.14
CA ILE A 114 15.19 2.00 -5.24
C ILE A 114 15.77 1.84 -3.83
N THR A 115 17.06 1.48 -3.71
CA THR A 115 17.73 1.32 -2.42
C THR A 115 17.69 2.62 -1.62
N GLU A 116 18.09 3.73 -2.25
CA GLU A 116 18.07 5.06 -1.61
C GLU A 116 16.64 5.48 -1.24
N GLY A 117 15.66 5.20 -2.10
CA GLY A 117 14.26 5.47 -1.82
C GLY A 117 13.77 4.70 -0.58
N VAL A 118 14.03 3.40 -0.52
CA VAL A 118 13.64 2.55 0.61
C VAL A 118 14.29 3.03 1.90
N GLU A 119 15.60 3.28 1.89
CA GLU A 119 16.34 3.80 3.05
C GLU A 119 15.80 5.13 3.54
N ASN A 120 15.38 6.01 2.62
CA ASN A 120 14.82 7.32 2.96
C ASN A 120 13.43 7.23 3.61
N ALA A 121 12.60 6.29 3.17
CA ALA A 121 11.24 6.09 3.68
C ALA A 121 11.20 5.28 4.99
N LEU A 122 12.25 4.53 5.30
CA LEU A 122 12.33 3.76 6.53
C LEU A 122 12.54 4.65 7.77
N PRO A 123 12.05 4.23 8.95
CA PRO A 123 12.30 4.91 10.21
C PRO A 123 13.80 5.08 10.51
N TYR A 124 14.14 6.15 11.22
CA TYR A 124 15.50 6.34 11.74
C TYR A 124 15.91 5.15 12.61
N GLY A 125 17.00 4.49 12.23
CA GLY A 125 17.56 3.35 12.95
C GLY A 125 17.30 1.99 12.30
N SER A 126 16.44 1.90 11.27
CA SER A 126 16.23 0.65 10.51
C SER A 126 17.47 0.25 9.69
N GLY A 127 18.29 1.23 9.29
CA GLY A 127 19.62 1.01 8.67
C GLY A 127 19.59 0.18 7.39
N GLU A 128 20.76 -0.35 7.00
CA GLU A 128 20.91 -1.23 5.81
C GLU A 128 20.13 -2.55 5.97
N GLU A 129 19.98 -3.05 7.20
CA GLU A 129 19.27 -4.30 7.48
C GLU A 129 17.78 -4.19 7.15
N GLY A 130 17.12 -3.11 7.58
CA GLY A 130 15.72 -2.85 7.24
C GLY A 130 15.49 -2.69 5.75
N ALA A 131 16.39 -1.98 5.05
CA ALA A 131 16.30 -1.82 3.60
C ALA A 131 16.44 -3.17 2.88
N GLY A 132 17.34 -4.04 3.34
CA GLY A 132 17.50 -5.40 2.81
C GLY A 132 16.22 -6.24 2.91
N ILE A 133 15.54 -6.22 4.07
CA ILE A 133 14.30 -6.96 4.30
C ILE A 133 13.19 -6.47 3.35
N ILE A 134 13.05 -5.15 3.19
CA ILE A 134 12.03 -4.59 2.29
C ILE A 134 12.34 -4.94 0.82
N LEU A 135 13.60 -4.84 0.39
CA LEU A 135 14.00 -5.21 -0.96
C LEU A 135 13.76 -6.70 -1.24
N GLU A 136 14.01 -7.57 -0.27
CA GLU A 136 13.69 -9.00 -0.37
C GLU A 136 12.18 -9.23 -0.50
N LEU A 137 11.36 -8.53 0.29
CA LEU A 137 9.91 -8.61 0.17
C LEU A 137 9.42 -8.14 -1.20
N ILE A 138 9.96 -7.04 -1.72
CA ILE A 138 9.65 -6.53 -3.07
C ILE A 138 10.03 -7.58 -4.13
N GLN A 139 11.18 -8.23 -4.01
CA GLN A 139 11.60 -9.31 -4.90
C GLN A 139 10.62 -10.50 -4.86
N ASN A 140 10.24 -10.94 -3.66
CA ASN A 140 9.31 -12.06 -3.49
C ASN A 140 7.95 -11.74 -4.13
N ILE A 141 7.42 -10.53 -3.96
CA ILE A 141 6.17 -10.10 -4.61
C ILE A 141 6.34 -10.02 -6.13
N ALA A 142 7.49 -9.56 -6.64
CA ALA A 142 7.79 -9.48 -8.07
C ALA A 142 7.86 -10.87 -8.75
N GLU A 143 8.13 -11.92 -7.99
CA GLU A 143 8.24 -13.31 -8.45
C GLU A 143 7.00 -14.16 -8.16
N ILE A 144 6.05 -13.64 -7.40
CA ILE A 144 4.88 -14.39 -6.93
C ILE A 144 4.10 -15.08 -8.05
N GLU A 145 3.73 -16.34 -7.86
CA GLU A 145 2.98 -17.16 -8.83
C GLU A 145 1.47 -16.85 -8.86
#